data_AF-A0A3B8IMI8-F1
#
_entry.id   AF-A0A3B8IMI8-F1
#
_cell.length_a   1.000
_cell.length_b   1.000
_cell.length_c   1.000
_cell.angle_alpha   90.00
_cell.angle_beta   90.00
_cell.angle_gamma   90.00
#
_symmetry.space_group_name_H-M   'P 1'
#
loop_
_entity.id
_entity.type
_entity.pdbx_description
1 polymer ?
#
loop_
_entity_poly.entity_id
_entity_poly.type
_entity_poly.pdbx_seq_one_letter_code
_entity_poly.pdbx_strand_id
1 'polypeptide(L)'
;MGGVLHPLKEEAIQNLINQLKAKSVSNVALCLLHSYKNQEHEAALGQALNRAGIRHISISSGLSQAIQYVSRTQTTAVNGYLKPVLHSYLQGIRQALGGQPLHIMTSAGGLVGFNHFHPKDSLFSGPAGGLTGAAAIAQSKGRERVLTFDMGGTSTDVARYLRGFDYQYVTTVGQAQIQSPSLAIETVAAGGGSVCGYDGYRLTVGPDSAGASPGPAAYGAG
;
A
#
# COMPACT_ATOMS: atom_id res chain seq x y z
N MET A 1 -12.91 -22.07 20.00
CA MET A 1 -13.05 -20.62 20.30
C MET A 1 -13.24 -19.86 18.99
N GLY A 2 -14.15 -18.87 18.94
CA GLY A 2 -14.59 -18.21 17.69
C GLY A 2 -16.06 -18.48 17.33
N GLY A 3 -16.86 -18.95 18.30
CA GLY A 3 -18.27 -19.23 18.10
C GLY A 3 -19.09 -17.97 17.84
N VAL A 4 -20.16 -18.12 17.09
CA VAL A 4 -21.08 -17.05 16.73
C VAL A 4 -21.96 -16.71 17.94
N LEU A 5 -21.82 -15.49 18.47
CA LEU A 5 -22.68 -14.97 19.54
C LEU A 5 -23.98 -14.38 18.99
N HIS A 6 -23.88 -13.69 17.85
CA HIS A 6 -25.00 -13.08 17.14
C HIS A 6 -24.97 -13.54 15.69
N PRO A 7 -25.93 -14.36 15.24
CA PRO A 7 -25.96 -14.83 13.86
C PRO A 7 -26.19 -13.66 12.91
N LEU A 8 -25.46 -13.66 11.80
CA LEU A 8 -25.68 -12.71 10.71
C LEU A 8 -27.06 -12.97 10.09
N LYS A 9 -27.98 -12.01 10.26
CA LYS A 9 -29.35 -12.10 9.75
C LYS A 9 -29.42 -11.57 8.32
N GLU A 10 -30.13 -12.28 7.45
CA GLU A 10 -30.34 -11.88 6.05
C GLU A 10 -30.97 -10.48 5.94
N GLU A 11 -31.92 -10.17 6.81
CA GLU A 11 -32.55 -8.83 6.88
C GLU A 11 -31.52 -7.72 7.12
N ALA A 12 -30.52 -7.95 7.99
CA ALA A 12 -29.47 -6.96 8.25
C ALA A 12 -28.55 -6.76 7.04
N ILE A 13 -28.25 -7.83 6.29
CA ILE A 13 -27.50 -7.79 5.03
C ILE A 13 -28.27 -6.95 4.00
N GLN A 14 -29.55 -7.23 3.82
CA GLN A 14 -30.39 -6.54 2.85
C GLN A 14 -30.54 -5.05 3.19
N ASN A 15 -30.72 -4.73 4.47
CA ASN A 15 -30.78 -3.34 4.95
C ASN A 15 -29.46 -2.59 4.68
N LEU A 16 -28.31 -3.22 4.95
CA LEU A 16 -27.00 -2.64 4.63
C LEU A 16 -26.85 -2.39 3.12
N ILE A 17 -27.21 -3.37 2.28
CA ILE A 17 -27.16 -3.22 0.81
C ILE A 17 -28.03 -2.05 0.35
N ASN A 18 -29.25 -1.91 0.88
CA ASN A 18 -30.16 -0.82 0.52
C ASN A 18 -29.56 0.54 0.90
N GLN A 19 -28.94 0.66 2.08
CA GLN A 19 -28.26 1.89 2.51
C GLN A 19 -27.07 2.24 1.62
N LEU A 20 -26.26 1.24 1.22
CA LEU A 20 -25.12 1.45 0.34
C LEU A 20 -25.54 1.88 -1.07
N LYS A 21 -26.61 1.27 -1.60
CA LYS A 21 -27.20 1.66 -2.89
C LYS A 21 -27.75 3.09 -2.86
N ALA A 22 -28.46 3.47 -1.79
CA ALA A 22 -28.98 4.83 -1.63
C ALA A 22 -27.87 5.89 -1.61
N LYS A 23 -26.66 5.53 -1.18
CA LYS A 23 -25.48 6.39 -1.17
C LYS A 23 -24.59 6.26 -2.42
N SER A 24 -25.02 5.48 -3.42
CA SER A 24 -24.25 5.21 -4.65
C SER A 24 -22.81 4.73 -4.38
N VAL A 25 -22.62 3.94 -3.31
CA VAL A 25 -21.30 3.45 -2.92
C VAL A 25 -20.82 2.40 -3.93
N SER A 26 -19.62 2.58 -4.47
CA SER A 26 -19.00 1.66 -5.44
C SER A 26 -17.84 0.84 -4.88
N ASN A 27 -17.39 1.16 -3.66
CA ASN A 27 -16.26 0.56 -2.98
C ASN A 27 -16.52 0.43 -1.47
N VAL A 28 -16.22 -0.73 -0.89
CA VAL A 28 -16.46 -1.05 0.52
C VAL A 28 -15.23 -1.67 1.16
N ALA A 29 -14.84 -1.12 2.32
CA ALA A 29 -13.92 -1.75 3.25
C ALA A 29 -14.73 -2.41 4.39
N LEU A 30 -14.62 -3.72 4.54
CA LEU A 30 -15.38 -4.54 5.48
C LEU A 30 -14.45 -5.09 6.56
N CYS A 31 -14.68 -4.68 7.82
CA CYS A 31 -13.96 -5.18 8.98
C CYS A 31 -14.94 -5.45 10.13
N LEU A 32 -15.09 -6.71 10.52
CA LEU A 32 -15.87 -7.12 11.68
C LEU A 32 -14.95 -7.42 12.88
N LEU A 33 -15.48 -7.28 14.09
CA LEU A 33 -14.80 -7.72 15.29
C LEU A 33 -14.52 -9.23 15.23
N HIS A 34 -13.34 -9.63 15.68
CA HIS A 34 -12.89 -11.03 15.71
C HIS A 34 -12.87 -11.78 14.36
N SER A 35 -12.96 -11.07 13.22
CA SER A 35 -12.91 -11.70 11.89
C SER A 35 -11.60 -12.42 11.60
N TYR A 36 -10.49 -12.01 12.21
CA TYR A 36 -9.21 -12.74 12.19
C TYR A 36 -9.29 -14.16 12.77
N LYS A 37 -10.35 -14.49 13.50
CA LYS A 37 -10.55 -15.81 14.13
C LYS A 37 -11.72 -16.57 13.52
N ASN A 38 -12.81 -15.90 13.18
CA ASN A 38 -13.93 -16.47 12.43
C ASN A 38 -14.31 -15.53 11.27
N GLN A 39 -14.05 -15.97 10.04
CA GLN A 39 -14.19 -15.17 8.82
C GLN A 39 -15.57 -15.33 8.15
N GLU A 40 -16.42 -16.23 8.66
CA GLU A 40 -17.67 -16.65 8.01
C GLU A 40 -18.59 -15.46 7.70
N HIS A 41 -18.79 -14.56 8.66
CA HIS A 41 -19.65 -13.38 8.48
C HIS A 41 -19.07 -12.38 7.47
N GLU A 42 -17.75 -12.17 7.47
CA GLU A 42 -17.13 -11.28 6.48
C GLU A 42 -17.21 -11.87 5.07
N ALA A 43 -17.00 -13.18 4.94
CA ALA A 43 -17.12 -13.88 3.67
C ALA A 43 -18.57 -13.82 3.14
N ALA A 44 -19.56 -14.08 3.99
CA ALA A 44 -20.98 -14.02 3.64
C ALA A 44 -21.41 -12.60 3.20
N LEU A 45 -21.03 -11.58 3.97
CA LEU A 45 -21.28 -10.17 3.60
C LEU A 45 -20.57 -9.80 2.30
N GLY A 46 -19.30 -10.21 2.13
CA GLY A 46 -18.56 -9.97 0.90
C GLY A 46 -19.25 -10.56 -0.33
N GLN A 47 -19.75 -11.79 -0.23
CA GLN A 47 -20.52 -12.42 -1.30
C GLN A 47 -21.83 -11.69 -1.59
N ALA A 48 -22.58 -11.30 -0.55
CA ALA A 48 -23.83 -10.56 -0.71
C ALA A 48 -23.63 -9.19 -1.36
N LEU A 49 -22.61 -8.44 -0.92
CA LEU A 49 -22.22 -7.16 -1.51
C LEU A 49 -21.81 -7.31 -2.99
N ASN A 50 -21.07 -8.38 -3.31
CA ASN A 50 -20.68 -8.67 -4.69
C ASN A 50 -21.91 -8.96 -5.57
N ARG A 51 -22.86 -9.79 -5.10
CA ARG A 51 -24.13 -10.05 -5.81
C ARG A 51 -24.98 -8.78 -5.97
N ALA A 52 -24.89 -7.86 -5.03
CA ALA A 52 -25.57 -6.57 -5.09
C ALA A 52 -24.94 -5.56 -6.07
N GLY A 53 -23.81 -5.89 -6.69
CA GLY A 53 -23.14 -5.07 -7.70
C GLY A 53 -22.02 -4.17 -7.17
N ILE A 54 -21.59 -4.32 -5.92
CA ILE A 54 -20.43 -3.58 -5.39
C ILE A 54 -19.16 -4.16 -6.02
N ARG A 55 -18.49 -3.35 -6.86
CA ARG A 55 -17.35 -3.81 -7.66
C ARG A 55 -16.06 -3.98 -6.87
N HIS A 56 -15.82 -3.12 -5.88
CA HIS A 56 -14.59 -3.14 -5.10
C HIS A 56 -14.91 -3.42 -3.65
N ILE A 57 -14.54 -4.61 -3.18
CA ILE A 57 -14.74 -5.02 -1.79
C ILE A 57 -13.38 -5.41 -1.21
N SER A 58 -13.03 -4.81 -0.08
CA SER A 58 -11.82 -5.14 0.70
C SER A 58 -12.27 -5.78 2.00
N ILE A 59 -11.95 -7.06 2.19
CA ILE A 59 -12.36 -7.84 3.36
C ILE A 59 -11.17 -7.96 4.30
N SER A 60 -11.35 -7.55 5.56
CA SER A 60 -10.23 -7.40 6.49
C SER A 60 -9.51 -8.71 6.79
N SER A 61 -10.24 -9.80 6.97
CA SER A 61 -9.67 -11.13 7.19
C SER A 61 -8.81 -11.61 6.02
N GLY A 62 -9.14 -11.25 4.78
CA GLY A 62 -8.30 -11.56 3.62
C GLY A 62 -7.02 -10.73 3.53
N LEU A 63 -6.95 -9.60 4.25
CA LEU A 63 -5.82 -8.65 4.19
C LEU A 63 -4.88 -8.78 5.39
N SER A 64 -5.42 -9.06 6.58
CA SER A 64 -4.65 -9.18 7.82
C SER A 64 -5.38 -10.07 8.83
N GLN A 65 -4.64 -11.02 9.40
CA GLN A 65 -5.10 -11.90 10.50
C GLN A 65 -4.73 -11.32 11.88
N ALA A 66 -4.37 -10.04 11.96
CA ALA A 66 -4.04 -9.40 13.22
C ALA A 66 -5.30 -9.22 14.10
N ILE A 67 -5.16 -9.48 15.41
CA ILE A 67 -6.22 -9.27 16.40
C ILE A 67 -6.64 -7.79 16.52
N GLN A 68 -5.71 -6.87 16.26
CA GLN A 68 -5.85 -5.42 16.48
C GLN A 68 -6.92 -4.80 15.58
N TYR A 69 -8.12 -4.60 16.12
CA TYR A 69 -9.27 -4.13 15.35
C TYR A 69 -9.05 -2.78 14.66
N VAL A 70 -8.48 -1.79 15.36
CA VAL A 70 -8.25 -0.44 14.81
C VAL A 70 -7.26 -0.48 13.64
N SER A 71 -6.06 -1.02 13.84
CA SER A 71 -5.03 -1.10 12.81
C SER A 71 -5.44 -1.98 11.62
N ARG A 72 -6.16 -3.08 11.87
CA ARG A 72 -6.76 -3.92 10.81
C ARG A 72 -7.81 -3.14 10.00
N THR A 73 -8.64 -2.34 10.67
CA THR A 73 -9.64 -1.48 10.01
C THR A 73 -8.95 -0.42 9.15
N GLN A 74 -7.92 0.26 9.69
CA GLN A 74 -7.14 1.25 8.94
C GLN A 74 -6.51 0.64 7.69
N THR A 75 -5.89 -0.54 7.82
CA THR A 75 -5.30 -1.29 6.70
C THR A 75 -6.34 -1.62 5.63
N THR A 76 -7.52 -2.10 6.05
CA THR A 76 -8.63 -2.45 5.15
C THR A 76 -9.18 -1.21 4.45
N ALA A 77 -9.28 -0.08 5.16
CA ALA A 77 -9.73 1.19 4.62
C ALA A 77 -8.75 1.74 3.58
N VAL A 78 -7.44 1.76 3.88
CA VAL A 78 -6.41 2.18 2.91
C VAL A 78 -6.44 1.30 1.66
N ASN A 79 -6.52 -0.03 1.84
CA ASN A 79 -6.63 -0.94 0.72
C ASN A 79 -7.88 -0.66 -0.13
N GLY A 80 -9.03 -0.47 0.52
CA GLY A 80 -10.29 -0.12 -0.13
C GLY A 80 -10.18 1.19 -0.90
N TYR A 81 -9.61 2.24 -0.29
CA TYR A 81 -9.44 3.56 -0.91
C TYR A 81 -8.62 3.49 -2.21
N LEU A 82 -7.53 2.73 -2.21
CA LEU A 82 -6.63 2.60 -3.35
C LEU A 82 -7.12 1.61 -4.41
N LYS A 83 -7.97 0.64 -4.04
CA LYS A 83 -8.43 -0.46 -4.92
C LYS A 83 -8.96 -0.02 -6.29
N PRO A 84 -9.92 0.92 -6.40
CA PRO A 84 -10.44 1.30 -7.72
C PRO A 84 -9.37 1.94 -8.62
N VAL A 85 -8.52 2.81 -8.05
CA VAL A 85 -7.49 3.54 -8.79
C VAL A 85 -6.42 2.59 -9.31
N LEU A 86 -5.85 1.75 -8.43
CA LEU A 86 -4.82 0.81 -8.83
C LEU A 86 -5.33 -0.31 -9.73
N HIS A 87 -6.57 -0.77 -9.52
CA HIS A 87 -7.14 -1.79 -10.40
C HIS A 87 -7.29 -1.27 -11.83
N SER A 88 -7.81 -0.04 -12.00
CA SER A 88 -7.93 0.60 -13.32
C SER A 88 -6.56 0.75 -14.00
N TYR A 89 -5.57 1.28 -13.26
CA TYR A 89 -4.21 1.46 -13.76
C TYR A 89 -3.55 0.15 -14.21
N LEU A 90 -3.56 -0.87 -13.35
CA LEU A 90 -2.95 -2.18 -13.64
C LEU A 90 -3.70 -2.92 -14.75
N GLN A 91 -5.02 -2.72 -14.86
CA GLN A 91 -5.81 -3.28 -15.96
C GLN A 91 -5.41 -2.66 -17.31
N GLY A 92 -5.17 -1.34 -17.35
CA GLY A 92 -4.65 -0.66 -18.54
C GLY A 92 -3.29 -1.21 -18.98
N ILE A 93 -2.36 -1.41 -18.03
CA ILE A 93 -1.06 -2.05 -18.31
C ILE A 93 -1.26 -3.46 -18.86
N ARG A 94 -2.11 -4.29 -18.23
CA ARG A 94 -2.34 -5.67 -18.66
C ARG A 94 -2.93 -5.74 -20.07
N GLN A 95 -3.81 -4.81 -20.43
CA GLN A 95 -4.34 -4.69 -21.80
C GLN A 95 -3.25 -4.32 -22.80
N ALA A 96 -2.39 -3.35 -22.46
CA ALA A 96 -1.26 -2.95 -23.30
C ALA A 96 -0.25 -4.08 -23.51
N LEU A 97 -0.10 -4.97 -22.52
CA LEU A 97 0.75 -6.17 -22.60
C LEU A 97 0.12 -7.32 -23.43
N GLY A 98 -1.08 -7.15 -23.99
CA GLY A 98 -1.69 -8.16 -24.85
C GLY A 98 -2.01 -9.49 -24.14
N GLY A 99 -2.31 -9.45 -22.84
CA GLY A 99 -2.66 -10.64 -22.05
C GLY A 99 -1.48 -11.42 -21.48
N GLN A 100 -0.25 -10.90 -21.60
CA GLN A 100 0.91 -11.49 -20.93
C GLN A 100 0.80 -11.40 -19.39
N PRO A 101 1.45 -12.31 -18.65
CA PRO A 101 1.46 -12.27 -17.19
C PRO A 101 2.02 -10.93 -16.66
N LEU A 102 1.23 -10.24 -15.84
CA LEU A 102 1.64 -9.03 -15.14
C LEU A 102 2.02 -9.37 -13.69
N HIS A 103 3.28 -9.11 -13.36
CA HIS A 103 3.81 -9.20 -12.00
C HIS A 103 4.06 -7.80 -11.44
N ILE A 104 3.64 -7.57 -10.20
CA ILE A 104 3.72 -6.28 -9.52
C ILE A 104 4.68 -6.41 -8.32
N MET A 105 5.62 -5.47 -8.21
CA MET A 105 6.49 -5.37 -7.04
C MET A 105 5.69 -4.95 -5.81
N THR A 106 5.94 -5.63 -4.70
CA THR A 106 5.34 -5.34 -3.39
C THR A 106 6.34 -4.67 -2.46
N SER A 107 5.84 -4.00 -1.43
CA SER A 107 6.64 -3.42 -0.35
C SER A 107 7.53 -4.45 0.35
N ALA A 108 7.17 -5.74 0.30
CA ALA A 108 7.96 -6.85 0.87
C ALA A 108 9.18 -7.25 0.00
N GLY A 109 9.41 -6.57 -1.13
CA GLY A 109 10.53 -6.83 -2.03
C GLY A 109 10.33 -8.00 -3.00
N GLY A 110 9.12 -8.59 -3.02
CA GLY A 110 8.74 -9.69 -3.90
C GLY A 110 7.74 -9.27 -4.97
N LEU A 111 7.70 -10.05 -6.06
CA LEU A 111 6.74 -9.91 -7.15
C LEU A 111 5.49 -10.78 -6.91
N VAL A 112 4.31 -10.22 -7.13
CA VAL A 112 3.03 -10.96 -7.08
C VAL A 112 2.25 -10.79 -8.38
N GLY A 113 1.51 -11.83 -8.78
CA GLY A 113 0.63 -11.74 -9.95
C GLY A 113 -0.57 -10.82 -9.71
N PHE A 114 -1.11 -10.23 -10.78
CA PHE A 114 -2.25 -9.30 -10.76
C PHE A 114 -3.43 -9.72 -9.85
N ASN A 115 -3.81 -11.00 -9.85
CA ASN A 115 -4.96 -11.50 -9.06
C ASN A 115 -4.68 -11.59 -7.55
N HIS A 116 -3.41 -11.66 -7.14
CA HIS A 116 -2.98 -11.76 -5.75
C HIS A 116 -2.49 -10.42 -5.19
N PHE A 117 -2.46 -9.36 -6.01
CA PHE A 117 -2.01 -8.05 -5.60
C PHE A 117 -3.06 -7.35 -4.73
N HIS A 118 -2.62 -6.85 -3.58
CA HIS A 118 -3.42 -5.95 -2.75
C HIS A 118 -2.85 -4.53 -2.80
N PRO A 119 -3.68 -3.51 -3.07
CA PRO A 119 -3.28 -2.10 -3.07
C PRO A 119 -2.44 -1.62 -1.89
N LYS A 120 -2.69 -2.13 -0.68
CA LYS A 120 -1.87 -1.79 0.50
C LYS A 120 -0.39 -2.15 0.34
N ASP A 121 -0.09 -3.14 -0.52
CA ASP A 121 1.26 -3.70 -0.72
C ASP A 121 2.06 -2.99 -1.80
N SER A 122 1.53 -1.95 -2.46
CA SER A 122 2.34 -1.10 -3.36
C SER A 122 3.00 0.08 -2.67
N LEU A 123 2.65 0.37 -1.42
CA LEU A 123 3.18 1.53 -0.72
C LEU A 123 4.67 1.31 -0.42
N PHE A 124 5.54 2.13 -1.03
CA PHE A 124 7.00 1.94 -1.03
C PHE A 124 7.51 0.71 -1.83
N SER A 125 6.74 0.19 -2.80
CA SER A 125 7.22 -0.92 -3.63
C SER A 125 8.37 -0.56 -4.58
N GLY A 126 8.48 0.70 -5.00
CA GLY A 126 9.60 1.19 -5.82
C GLY A 126 10.94 1.06 -5.10
N PRO A 127 11.12 1.71 -3.93
CA PRO A 127 12.32 1.56 -3.10
C PRO A 127 12.62 0.10 -2.71
N ALA A 128 11.56 -0.69 -2.44
CA ALA A 128 11.72 -2.12 -2.19
C ALA A 128 12.35 -2.86 -3.39
N GLY A 129 11.92 -2.55 -4.61
CA GLY A 129 12.54 -3.06 -5.83
C GLY A 129 14.01 -2.63 -5.99
N GLY A 130 14.32 -1.37 -5.65
CA GLY A 130 15.68 -0.84 -5.65
C GLY A 130 16.60 -1.61 -4.68
N LEU A 131 16.14 -1.85 -3.45
CA LEU A 131 16.87 -2.66 -2.47
C LEU A 131 17.04 -4.11 -2.93
N THR A 132 15.99 -4.75 -3.46
CA THR A 132 16.07 -6.12 -3.98
C THR A 132 17.09 -6.22 -5.12
N GLY A 133 17.12 -5.25 -6.04
CA GLY A 133 18.09 -5.20 -7.13
C GLY A 133 19.52 -4.98 -6.64
N ALA A 134 19.72 -4.03 -5.71
CA ALA A 134 21.02 -3.76 -5.12
C ALA A 134 21.57 -4.97 -4.36
N ALA A 135 20.71 -5.68 -3.60
CA ALA A 135 21.07 -6.91 -2.90
C ALA A 135 21.52 -8.01 -3.87
N ALA A 136 20.81 -8.22 -4.98
CA ALA A 136 21.19 -9.20 -6.00
C ALA A 136 22.56 -8.88 -6.63
N ILE A 137 22.82 -7.61 -6.95
CA ILE A 137 24.12 -7.16 -7.48
C ILE A 137 25.23 -7.29 -6.43
N ALA A 138 24.94 -7.01 -5.17
CA ALA A 138 25.89 -7.14 -4.08
C ALA A 138 26.31 -8.60 -3.88
N GLN A 139 25.34 -9.51 -3.82
CA GLN A 139 25.57 -10.95 -3.70
C GLN A 139 26.42 -11.49 -4.86
N SER A 140 26.14 -11.10 -6.10
CA SER A 140 26.94 -11.54 -7.25
C SER A 140 28.40 -11.05 -7.21
N LYS A 141 28.68 -10.00 -6.43
CA LYS A 141 30.03 -9.46 -6.19
C LYS A 141 30.65 -9.92 -4.86
N GLY A 142 30.04 -10.88 -4.16
CA GLY A 142 30.50 -11.34 -2.84
C GLY A 142 30.44 -10.26 -1.75
N ARG A 143 29.54 -9.27 -1.90
CA ARG A 143 29.33 -8.20 -0.91
C ARG A 143 28.10 -8.53 -0.08
N GLU A 144 28.33 -8.75 1.22
CA GLU A 144 27.28 -9.14 2.16
C GLU A 144 26.68 -7.96 2.93
N ARG A 145 27.28 -6.77 2.84
CA ARG A 145 26.93 -5.58 3.61
C ARG A 145 26.83 -4.39 2.67
N VAL A 146 25.63 -3.86 2.50
CA VAL A 146 25.35 -2.73 1.62
C VAL A 146 24.41 -1.77 2.31
N LEU A 147 24.65 -0.48 2.08
CA LEU A 147 23.69 0.58 2.30
C LEU A 147 23.25 1.08 0.93
N THR A 148 21.95 1.07 0.66
CA THR A 148 21.40 1.68 -0.54
C THR A 148 21.09 3.14 -0.27
N PHE A 149 21.28 3.97 -1.29
CA PHE A 149 20.96 5.39 -1.27
C PHE A 149 20.34 5.72 -2.62
N ASP A 150 19.03 5.92 -2.64
CA ASP A 150 18.27 6.28 -3.83
C ASP A 150 17.67 7.67 -3.63
N MET A 151 18.22 8.67 -4.31
CA MET A 151 17.76 10.06 -4.20
C MET A 151 16.99 10.43 -5.46
N GLY A 152 15.70 10.71 -5.28
CA GLY A 152 14.83 11.28 -6.30
C GLY A 152 14.74 12.80 -6.25
N GLY A 153 13.73 13.36 -6.91
CA GLY A 153 13.46 14.80 -6.89
C GLY A 153 12.89 15.32 -5.57
N THR A 154 12.19 14.47 -4.80
CA THR A 154 11.46 14.91 -3.59
C THR A 154 11.96 14.23 -2.32
N SER A 155 12.41 12.98 -2.42
CA SER A 155 12.82 12.17 -1.29
C SER A 155 14.09 11.39 -1.57
N THR A 156 14.69 10.91 -0.49
CA THR A 156 15.82 9.99 -0.49
C THR A 156 15.44 8.76 0.31
N ASP A 157 15.56 7.59 -0.30
CA ASP A 157 15.29 6.30 0.31
C ASP A 157 16.61 5.59 0.64
N VAL A 158 16.77 5.21 1.90
CA VAL A 158 17.97 4.57 2.43
C VAL A 158 17.58 3.24 3.05
N ALA A 159 18.31 2.18 2.74
CA ALA A 159 18.07 0.88 3.34
C ALA A 159 19.35 0.10 3.59
N ARG A 160 19.29 -0.78 4.59
CA ARG A 160 20.39 -1.67 4.95
C ARG A 160 20.14 -3.06 4.39
N TYR A 161 21.18 -3.65 3.83
CA TYR A 161 21.23 -5.08 3.51
C TYR A 161 22.43 -5.71 4.22
N LEU A 162 22.16 -6.66 5.13
CA LEU A 162 23.19 -7.37 5.88
C LEU A 162 22.88 -8.87 5.86
N ARG A 163 23.43 -9.58 4.86
CA ARG A 163 23.21 -11.03 4.69
C ARG A 163 21.73 -11.46 4.61
N GLY A 164 20.84 -10.51 4.35
CA GLY A 164 19.39 -10.71 4.35
C GLY A 164 18.64 -9.38 4.39
N PHE A 165 17.34 -9.43 4.14
CA PHE A 165 16.45 -8.29 4.22
C PHE A 165 15.95 -8.07 5.65
N ASP A 166 15.91 -6.81 6.07
CA ASP A 166 15.19 -6.40 7.27
C ASP A 166 13.74 -6.07 6.90
N TYR A 167 12.81 -6.54 7.71
CA TYR A 167 11.38 -6.32 7.52
C TYR A 167 10.77 -5.53 8.67
N GLN A 168 9.79 -4.72 8.35
CA GLN A 168 8.84 -4.13 9.29
C GLN A 168 7.42 -4.59 8.94
N TYR A 169 6.55 -4.66 9.93
CA TYR A 169 5.18 -5.19 9.77
C TYR A 169 4.09 -4.12 9.99
N VAL A 170 4.50 -2.92 10.39
CA VAL A 170 3.64 -1.76 10.54
C VAL A 170 4.34 -0.59 9.88
N THR A 171 3.67 0.03 8.92
CA THR A 171 4.16 1.19 8.20
C THR A 171 3.18 2.33 8.37
N THR A 172 3.68 3.52 8.68
CA THR A 172 2.85 4.73 8.81
C THR A 172 2.89 5.51 7.50
N VAL A 173 1.71 5.76 6.92
CA VAL A 173 1.57 6.60 5.73
C VAL A 173 0.56 7.70 6.05
N GLY A 174 1.04 8.95 6.10
CA GLY A 174 0.25 10.06 6.62
C GLY A 174 -0.22 9.76 8.05
N GLN A 175 -1.53 9.70 8.26
CA GLN A 175 -2.15 9.40 9.56
C GLN A 175 -2.56 7.92 9.72
N ALA A 176 -2.38 7.09 8.69
CA ALA A 176 -2.81 5.70 8.72
C ALA A 176 -1.66 4.76 9.11
N GLN A 177 -1.94 3.81 10.01
CA GLN A 177 -1.07 2.67 10.27
C GLN A 177 -1.52 1.48 9.44
N ILE A 178 -0.59 0.95 8.66
CA ILE A 178 -0.85 -0.12 7.71
C ILE A 178 -0.11 -1.36 8.19
N GLN A 179 -0.85 -2.44 8.43
CA GLN A 179 -0.32 -3.72 8.86
C GLN A 179 -0.07 -4.58 7.64
N SER A 180 1.15 -4.49 7.12
CA SER A 180 1.62 -5.34 6.04
C SER A 180 3.13 -5.53 6.14
N PRO A 181 3.68 -6.71 5.79
CA PRO A 181 5.12 -6.87 5.65
C PRO A 181 5.68 -5.92 4.59
N SER A 182 6.71 -5.17 4.95
CA SER A 182 7.49 -4.34 4.03
C SER A 182 8.96 -4.38 4.39
N LEU A 183 9.84 -4.15 3.40
CA LEU A 183 11.26 -3.93 3.66
C LEU A 183 11.43 -2.70 4.55
N ALA A 184 12.38 -2.78 5.49
CA ALA A 184 12.74 -1.66 6.35
C ALA A 184 13.56 -0.65 5.54
N ILE A 185 12.87 0.39 5.06
CA ILE A 185 13.41 1.47 4.24
C ILE A 185 13.10 2.77 4.96
N GLU A 186 14.12 3.59 5.13
CA GLU A 186 14.01 4.92 5.71
C GLU A 186 13.89 5.95 4.59
N THR A 187 12.81 6.72 4.59
CA THR A 187 12.60 7.80 3.61
C THR A 187 12.81 9.15 4.29
N VAL A 188 13.72 9.94 3.75
CA VAL A 188 13.93 11.34 4.13
C VAL A 188 13.30 12.24 3.09
N ALA A 189 12.53 13.25 3.53
CA ALA A 189 11.91 14.26 2.66
C ALA A 189 12.95 15.30 2.18
N ALA A 190 14.02 14.81 1.55
CA ALA A 190 15.05 15.61 0.93
C ALA A 190 15.45 14.95 -0.40
N GLY A 191 15.52 15.72 -1.47
CA GLY A 191 15.88 15.25 -2.81
C GLY A 191 16.39 16.38 -3.69
N GLY A 192 16.59 16.10 -4.97
CA GLY A 192 17.17 17.06 -5.92
C GLY A 192 16.35 18.34 -6.14
N GLY A 193 15.07 18.33 -5.81
CA GLY A 193 14.15 19.46 -5.90
C GLY A 193 13.79 20.09 -4.55
N SER A 194 14.47 19.74 -3.46
CA SER A 194 14.24 20.38 -2.16
C SER A 194 14.58 21.87 -2.22
N VAL A 195 13.69 22.70 -1.70
CA VAL A 195 13.82 24.16 -1.77
C VAL A 195 14.82 24.64 -0.71
N CYS A 196 15.80 25.44 -1.15
CA CYS A 196 16.73 26.11 -0.26
C CYS A 196 16.09 27.38 0.32
N GLY A 197 16.10 27.52 1.65
CA GLY A 197 15.61 28.69 2.37
C GLY A 197 16.72 29.38 3.16
N TYR A 198 16.55 30.68 3.43
CA TYR A 198 17.39 31.45 4.34
C TYR A 198 16.52 32.40 5.14
N ASP A 199 16.59 32.34 6.47
CA ASP A 199 15.79 33.16 7.38
C ASP A 199 16.55 34.38 7.94
N GLY A 200 17.77 34.63 7.46
CA GLY A 200 18.66 35.65 8.02
C GLY A 200 19.70 35.12 9.00
N TYR A 201 19.58 33.86 9.45
CA TYR A 201 20.52 33.21 10.37
C TYR A 201 20.96 31.82 9.91
N ARG A 202 20.07 31.02 9.32
CA ARG A 202 20.32 29.63 8.94
C ARG A 202 19.89 29.35 7.50
N LEU A 203 20.71 28.57 6.81
CA LEU A 203 20.34 27.94 5.54
C LEU A 203 19.60 26.63 5.80
N THR A 204 18.48 26.44 5.11
CA THR A 204 17.68 25.20 5.16
C THR A 204 17.50 24.61 3.77
N VAL A 205 17.31 23.29 3.70
CA VAL A 205 16.98 22.57 2.47
C VAL A 205 15.78 21.66 2.77
N GLY A 206 14.65 21.91 2.11
CA GLY A 206 13.38 21.25 2.43
C GLY A 206 12.71 21.77 3.72
N PRO A 207 11.56 21.20 4.12
CA PRO A 207 10.92 20.01 3.54
C PRO A 207 10.15 20.29 2.24
N ASP A 208 9.95 21.55 1.87
CA ASP A 208 9.29 21.92 0.62
C ASP A 208 10.09 21.46 -0.60
N SER A 209 9.39 21.07 -1.66
CA SER A 209 9.97 20.58 -2.90
C SER A 209 9.36 21.31 -4.10
N ALA A 210 10.22 21.68 -5.06
CA ALA A 210 9.79 22.19 -6.36
C ALA A 210 9.12 21.10 -7.24
N GLY A 211 9.18 19.83 -6.81
CA GLY A 211 8.57 18.70 -7.50
C GLY A 211 9.14 18.48 -8.91
N ALA A 212 8.31 17.98 -9.81
CA ALA A 212 8.65 17.83 -11.23
C ALA A 212 8.04 18.94 -12.12
N SER A 213 7.12 19.76 -11.58
CA SER A 213 6.48 20.87 -12.29
C SER A 213 6.14 22.00 -11.29
N PRO A 214 6.72 23.22 -11.45
CA PRO A 214 7.69 23.60 -12.48
C PRO A 214 9.06 22.90 -12.34
N GLY A 215 9.33 22.32 -11.17
CA GLY A 215 10.60 21.63 -10.89
C GLY A 215 11.74 22.60 -10.54
N PRO A 216 12.99 22.10 -10.42
CA PRO A 216 14.15 22.94 -10.18
C PRO A 216 14.29 24.06 -11.21
N ALA A 217 14.77 25.24 -10.80
CA ALA A 217 14.91 26.40 -11.69
C ALA A 217 15.71 26.11 -12.99
N ALA A 218 16.66 25.17 -12.92
CA ALA A 218 17.43 24.72 -14.08
C ALA A 218 16.58 24.04 -15.18
N TYR A 219 15.33 23.66 -14.91
CA TYR A 219 14.39 23.15 -15.92
C TYR A 219 13.86 24.25 -16.84
N GLY A 220 13.94 25.53 -16.44
CA GLY A 220 13.48 26.65 -17.26
C GLY A 220 11.96 26.67 -17.51
N ALA A 221 11.18 26.05 -16.63
CA ALA A 221 9.74 25.86 -16.78
C ALA A 221 8.86 26.84 -15.94
N GLY A 222 9.47 27.86 -15.33
CA GLY A 222 8.81 28.87 -14.50
C GLY A 222 9.72 29.38 -13.40
#